data_AF-A0A426X0C1-F1
#
_entry.id   AF-A0A426X0C1-F1
#
_cell.length_a   1.000
_cell.length_b   1.000
_cell.length_c   1.000
_cell.angle_alpha   90.00
_cell.angle_beta   90.00
_cell.angle_gamma   90.00
#
_symmetry.space_group_name_H-M   'P 1'
#
loop_
_entity.id
_entity.type
_entity.pdbx_description
1 polymer ?
#
loop_
_entity_poly.entity_id
_entity_poly.type
_entity_poly.pdbx_seq_one_letter_code
_entity_poly.pdbx_strand_id
1 'polypeptide(L)'
;MLDLAPHAVPSMEQREALTIGMDVQSLFQSQSAVALQKAASFREVNLLNPILVHCRSSGKPFYTIMHCIDVGLVIDLEPVNPVDVPVMAAGAPKSYKLAAKAIFEVAVLAQREHLPPVV
;
A
#
# COMPACT_ATOMS: atom_id res chain seq x y z
N MET A 1 10.69 3.67 -10.26
CA MET A 1 11.57 3.00 -9.29
C MET A 1 12.00 4.04 -8.26
N LEU A 2 12.42 3.67 -7.05
CA LEU A 2 12.93 4.60 -6.01
C LEU A 2 14.18 5.41 -6.45
N ASP A 3 14.53 5.38 -7.74
CA ASP A 3 15.71 5.96 -8.39
C ASP A 3 17.00 5.68 -7.61
N LEU A 4 17.12 4.43 -7.15
CA LEU A 4 18.23 3.94 -6.32
C LEU A 4 19.47 3.54 -7.13
N ALA A 5 19.32 3.39 -8.45
CA ALA A 5 20.36 2.88 -9.32
C ALA A 5 21.03 4.03 -10.10
N PRO A 6 22.30 4.35 -9.82
CA PRO A 6 23.09 5.11 -10.76
C PRO A 6 23.31 4.25 -12.02
N HIS A 7 22.96 4.78 -13.20
CA HIS A 7 23.21 4.13 -14.49
C HIS A 7 24.70 4.21 -14.92
N ALA A 8 25.60 4.59 -14.00
CA ALA A 8 27.02 4.79 -14.24
C ALA A 8 27.83 3.87 -13.33
N VAL A 9 29.06 3.55 -13.75
CA VAL A 9 30.01 2.74 -12.97
C VAL A 9 30.15 3.35 -11.56
N PRO A 10 29.91 2.58 -10.48
CA PRO A 10 29.95 3.11 -9.12
C PRO A 10 31.35 3.64 -8.79
N SER A 11 31.42 4.93 -8.44
CA SER A 11 32.64 5.60 -7.95
C SER A 11 32.78 5.42 -6.43
N MET A 12 33.99 5.58 -5.88
CA MET A 12 34.25 5.39 -4.44
C MET A 12 33.49 6.36 -3.52
N GLU A 13 32.96 7.46 -4.05
CA GLU A 13 32.18 8.45 -3.27
C GLU A 13 30.67 8.26 -3.37
N GLN A 14 30.20 7.26 -4.13
CA GLN A 14 28.78 7.03 -4.34
C GLN A 14 28.17 6.32 -3.13
N ARG A 15 27.42 7.07 -2.32
CA ARG A 15 26.54 6.50 -1.30
C ARG A 15 25.51 5.61 -1.96
N GLU A 16 25.47 4.34 -1.57
CA GLU A 16 24.39 3.42 -1.91
C GLU A 16 23.04 4.05 -1.48
N ALA A 17 22.11 4.14 -2.43
CA ALA A 17 20.83 4.80 -2.19
C ALA A 17 19.90 4.00 -1.24
N LEU A 18 20.18 2.71 -1.05
CA LEU A 18 19.49 1.81 -0.13
C LEU A 18 20.51 0.80 0.43
N THR A 19 20.59 0.71 1.75
CA THR A 19 21.50 -0.22 2.43
C THR A 19 20.81 -0.93 3.60
N ILE A 20 21.35 -2.07 4.02
CA ILE A 20 20.87 -2.77 5.22
C ILE A 20 21.15 -1.91 6.46
N GLY A 21 20.17 -1.80 7.36
CA GLY A 21 20.27 -0.96 8.57
C GLY A 21 19.92 0.51 8.34
N MET A 22 19.60 0.91 7.11
CA MET A 22 19.07 2.25 6.81
C MET A 22 17.68 2.44 7.40
N ASP A 23 17.40 3.64 7.93
CA ASP A 23 16.03 4.03 8.30
C ASP A 23 15.17 4.20 7.03
N VAL A 24 14.17 3.33 6.88
CA VAL A 24 13.24 3.32 5.74
C VAL A 24 12.51 4.67 5.58
N GLN A 25 12.29 5.42 6.66
CA GLN A 25 11.63 6.74 6.61
C GLN A 25 12.45 7.76 5.82
N SER A 26 13.77 7.57 5.71
CA SER A 26 14.63 8.43 4.91
C SER A 26 14.35 8.33 3.41
N LEU A 27 13.73 7.25 2.94
CA LEU A 27 13.41 7.01 1.52
C LEU A 27 12.19 7.80 1.03
N PHE A 28 11.35 8.30 1.95
CA PHE A 28 10.08 8.95 1.64
C PHE A 28 10.05 10.41 2.09
N GLN A 29 9.15 11.20 1.51
CA GLN A 29 8.91 12.58 1.94
C GLN A 29 8.43 12.64 3.40
N SER A 30 8.65 13.77 4.08
CA SER A 30 8.37 13.90 5.53
C SER A 30 6.94 13.52 5.91
N GLN A 31 5.94 13.90 5.10
CA GLN A 31 4.54 13.53 5.36
C GLN A 31 4.32 12.01 5.26
N SER A 32 4.93 11.37 4.26
CA SER A 32 4.87 9.92 4.07
C SER A 32 5.59 9.16 5.19
N ALA A 33 6.74 9.64 5.65
CA ALA A 33 7.44 9.08 6.80
C ALA A 33 6.58 9.11 8.06
N VAL A 34 5.93 10.24 8.37
CA VAL A 34 5.01 10.35 9.51
C VAL A 34 3.82 9.40 9.36
N ALA A 35 3.27 9.24 8.15
CA ALA A 35 2.16 8.31 7.91
C ALA A 35 2.57 6.85 8.16
N LEU A 36 3.75 6.43 7.65
CA LEU A 36 4.29 5.09 7.88
C LEU A 36 4.62 4.85 9.36
N GLN A 37 5.20 5.84 10.04
CA GLN A 37 5.50 5.74 11.47
C GLN A 37 4.21 5.58 12.29
N LYS A 38 3.17 6.36 11.98
CA LYS A 38 1.86 6.19 12.59
C LYS A 38 1.31 4.80 12.33
N ALA A 39 1.32 4.33 11.09
CA ALA A 39 0.80 3.01 10.74
C ALA A 39 1.54 1.87 11.46
N ALA A 40 2.87 1.98 11.59
CA ALA A 40 3.67 1.02 12.35
C ALA A 40 3.33 0.96 13.85
N SER A 41 2.67 1.98 14.40
CA SER A 41 2.22 1.99 15.80
C SER A 41 0.84 1.33 16.02
N PHE A 42 0.13 0.95 14.95
CA PHE A 42 -1.16 0.28 15.06
C PHE A 42 -0.99 -1.21 15.28
N ARG A 43 -1.82 -1.77 16.16
CA ARG A 43 -1.86 -3.22 16.43
C ARG A 43 -2.27 -4.03 15.20
N GLU A 44 -3.17 -3.48 14.38
CA GLU A 44 -3.66 -4.09 13.14
C GLU A 44 -3.32 -3.19 11.95
N VAL A 45 -2.07 -3.27 11.50
CA VAL A 45 -1.55 -2.44 10.39
C VAL A 45 -2.36 -2.63 9.08
N ASN A 46 -2.95 -3.81 8.88
CA ASN A 46 -3.75 -4.13 7.70
C ASN A 46 -4.99 -3.23 7.52
N LEU A 47 -5.52 -2.65 8.61
CA LEU A 47 -6.68 -1.75 8.55
C LEU A 47 -6.35 -0.41 7.88
N LEU A 48 -5.06 -0.06 7.78
CA LEU A 48 -4.59 1.18 7.19
C LEU A 48 -4.13 1.00 5.74
N ASN A 49 -4.07 -0.24 5.25
CA ASN A 49 -3.64 -0.51 3.89
C ASN A 49 -4.75 -0.15 2.87
N PRO A 50 -4.37 0.39 1.70
CA PRO A 50 -3.02 0.84 1.32
C PRO A 50 -2.72 2.26 1.82
N ILE A 51 -1.44 2.58 2.06
CA ILE A 51 -1.00 3.94 2.42
C ILE A 51 -0.24 4.56 1.24
N LEU A 52 -0.69 5.72 0.76
CA LEU A 52 -0.02 6.46 -0.30
C LEU A 52 1.23 7.17 0.23
N VAL A 53 2.38 6.91 -0.38
CA VAL A 53 3.66 7.54 -0.04
C VAL A 53 4.33 8.14 -1.28
N HIS A 54 5.16 9.15 -1.07
CA HIS A 54 5.96 9.77 -2.13
C HIS A 54 7.45 9.58 -1.82
N CYS A 55 8.19 9.10 -2.82
CA CYS A 55 9.63 8.94 -2.71
C CYS A 55 10.31 10.30 -2.51
N ARG A 56 11.31 10.37 -1.61
CA ARG A 56 12.03 11.61 -1.32
C ARG A 56 12.84 12.12 -2.51
N SER A 57 13.54 11.22 -3.20
CA SER A 57 14.46 11.58 -4.30
C SER A 57 13.71 11.97 -5.57
N SER A 58 12.69 11.19 -5.95
CA SER A 58 12.02 11.30 -7.25
C SER A 58 10.62 11.91 -7.19
N GLY A 59 10.02 12.02 -6.01
CA GLY A 59 8.61 12.43 -5.85
C GLY A 59 7.60 11.42 -6.39
N LYS A 60 8.03 10.27 -6.94
CA LYS A 60 7.13 9.26 -7.52
C LYS A 60 6.22 8.66 -6.42
N PRO A 61 4.91 8.53 -6.68
CA PRO A 61 3.97 7.96 -5.73
C PRO A 61 3.99 6.42 -5.76
N PHE A 62 3.84 5.83 -4.57
CA PHE A 62 3.67 4.40 -4.37
C PHE A 62 2.54 4.16 -3.38
N TYR A 63 1.78 3.09 -3.58
CA TYR A 63 1.04 2.49 -2.49
C TYR A 63 1.97 1.60 -1.69
N THR A 64 1.84 1.71 -0.38
CA THR A 64 2.49 0.79 0.55
C THR A 64 1.45 -0.15 1.11
N ILE A 65 1.75 -1.45 1.02
CA ILE A 65 1.00 -2.49 1.73
C ILE A 65 1.92 -3.00 2.84
N MET A 66 1.52 -2.77 4.08
CA MET A 66 2.29 -3.11 5.27
C MET A 66 1.76 -4.39 5.90
N HIS A 67 2.65 -5.32 6.23
CA HIS A 67 2.31 -6.58 6.88
C HIS A 67 3.26 -6.86 8.04
N CYS A 68 2.72 -7.08 9.24
CA CYS A 68 3.51 -7.50 10.40
C CYS A 68 3.81 -9.00 10.31
N ILE A 69 5.07 -9.35 10.56
CA ILE A 69 5.57 -10.73 10.65
C ILE A 69 6.34 -10.91 11.97
N ASP A 70 6.73 -12.15 12.28
CA ASP A 70 7.38 -12.49 13.56
C ASP A 70 8.65 -11.66 13.87
N VAL A 71 9.37 -11.24 12.84
CA VAL A 71 10.66 -10.53 12.96
C VAL A 71 10.57 -9.03 12.63
N GLY A 72 9.39 -8.48 12.35
CA GLY A 72 9.23 -7.06 12.04
C GLY A 72 8.10 -6.76 11.07
N LEU A 73 8.33 -5.77 10.21
CA LEU A 73 7.35 -5.28 9.25
C LEU A 73 7.86 -5.42 7.81
N VAL A 74 7.03 -5.99 6.94
CA VAL A 74 7.22 -6.02 5.49
C VAL A 74 6.45 -4.87 4.87
N ILE A 75 7.08 -4.17 3.92
CA ILE A 75 6.49 -3.05 3.19
C ILE A 75 6.60 -3.33 1.69
N ASP A 76 5.47 -3.65 1.07
CA ASP A 76 5.39 -3.81 -0.39
C ASP A 76 5.13 -2.44 -1.03
N LEU A 77 5.89 -2.10 -2.08
CA LEU A 77 5.79 -0.82 -2.78
C LEU A 77 5.23 -1.02 -4.19
N GLU A 78 3.96 -0.66 -4.36
CA GLU A 78 3.27 -0.73 -5.66
C GLU A 78 3.30 0.65 -6.34
N PRO A 79 3.90 0.78 -7.53
CA PRO A 79 3.99 2.07 -8.22
C PRO A 79 2.61 2.58 -8.64
N VAL A 80 2.36 3.87 -8.43
CA VAL A 80 1.12 4.54 -8.84
C VAL A 80 1.41 5.49 -9.99
N ASN A 81 0.53 5.54 -10.99
CA ASN A 81 0.63 6.56 -12.02
C ASN A 81 0.22 7.92 -11.42
N PRO A 82 1.05 8.97 -11.50
CA PRO A 82 0.74 10.27 -10.89
C PRO A 82 -0.61 10.87 -11.29
N VAL A 83 -1.08 10.59 -12.52
CA VAL A 83 -2.37 11.08 -13.01
C VAL A 83 -3.57 10.46 -12.29
N ASP A 84 -3.37 9.27 -11.71
CA ASP A 84 -4.43 8.52 -11.03
C ASP A 84 -4.51 8.89 -9.54
N VAL A 85 -3.49 9.56 -8.98
CA VAL A 85 -3.46 9.93 -7.55
C VAL A 85 -4.70 10.74 -7.11
N PRO A 86 -5.16 11.78 -7.84
CA PRO A 86 -6.38 12.52 -7.49
C PRO A 86 -7.65 11.70 -7.68
N VAL A 87 -7.67 10.81 -8.69
CA VAL A 87 -8.83 9.99 -9.05
C VAL A 87 -9.01 8.85 -8.05
N MET A 88 -7.94 8.31 -7.49
CA MET A 88 -7.98 7.16 -6.58
C MET A 88 -8.53 7.49 -5.18
N ALA A 89 -8.38 8.73 -4.71
CA ALA A 89 -9.11 9.21 -3.52
C ALA A 89 -10.64 9.09 -3.70
N ALA A 90 -11.14 9.18 -4.94
CA ALA A 90 -12.54 8.95 -5.31
C ALA A 90 -12.83 7.54 -5.87
N GLY A 91 -11.81 6.78 -6.27
CA GLY A 91 -11.92 5.45 -6.88
C GLY A 91 -12.09 4.31 -5.87
N ALA A 92 -11.36 4.37 -4.74
CA ALA A 92 -11.50 3.41 -3.64
C ALA A 92 -12.96 3.19 -3.17
N PRO A 93 -13.78 4.24 -2.95
CA PRO A 93 -15.18 4.03 -2.55
C PRO A 93 -16.05 3.38 -3.65
N LYS A 94 -15.72 3.53 -4.94
CA LYS A 94 -16.46 2.89 -6.04
C LYS A 94 -16.22 1.37 -6.06
N SER A 95 -14.97 0.94 -5.95
CA SER A 95 -14.62 -0.49 -5.89
C SER A 95 -15.24 -1.15 -4.66
N TYR A 96 -15.20 -0.49 -3.50
CA TYR A 96 -15.83 -1.00 -2.28
C TYR A 96 -17.35 -1.15 -2.42
N LYS A 97 -18.02 -0.16 -3.04
CA LYS A 97 -19.47 -0.23 -3.29
C LYS A 97 -19.85 -1.41 -4.18
N LEU A 98 -19.08 -1.67 -5.22
CA LEU A 98 -19.32 -2.80 -6.12
C LEU A 98 -19.08 -4.13 -5.40
N ALA A 99 -18.00 -4.23 -4.62
CA ALA A 99 -17.71 -5.42 -3.81
C ALA A 99 -18.82 -5.67 -2.77
N ALA A 100 -19.26 -4.64 -2.05
CA ALA A 100 -20.34 -4.74 -1.08
C ALA A 100 -21.65 -5.22 -1.73
N LYS A 101 -21.97 -4.71 -2.94
CA LYS A 101 -23.12 -5.18 -3.71
C LYS A 101 -22.99 -6.65 -4.08
N ALA A 102 -21.83 -7.08 -4.58
CA ALA A 102 -21.59 -8.48 -4.95
C ALA A 102 -21.67 -9.42 -3.73
N ILE A 103 -21.09 -9.03 -2.59
CA ILE A 103 -21.17 -9.78 -1.34
C ILE A 103 -22.63 -9.94 -0.91
N PHE A 104 -23.41 -8.86 -0.97
CA PHE A 104 -24.83 -8.89 -0.63
C PHE A 104 -25.62 -9.85 -1.54
N GLU A 105 -25.39 -9.80 -2.86
CA GLU A 105 -26.04 -10.69 -3.82
C GLU A 105 -25.72 -12.17 -3.55
N VAL A 106 -24.46 -12.51 -3.28
CA VAL A 106 -24.04 -13.87 -2.93
C VAL A 106 -24.68 -14.33 -1.62
N ALA A 107 -24.72 -13.48 -0.59
CA ALA A 107 -25.31 -13.83 0.70
C ALA A 107 -26.82 -14.12 0.59
N VAL A 108 -27.55 -13.35 -0.23
CA VAL A 108 -28.98 -13.57 -0.49
C VAL A 108 -29.22 -14.91 -1.19
N LEU A 109 -28.36 -15.29 -2.16
CA LEU A 109 -28.47 -16.58 -2.86
C LEU A 109 -28.22 -17.75 -1.90
N ALA A 110 -27.21 -17.66 -1.04
CA ALA A 110 -26.89 -18.71 -0.06
C ALA A 110 -28.05 -18.98 0.92
N GLN A 111 -28.85 -17.97 1.25
CA GLN A 111 -30.03 -18.11 2.11
C GLN A 111 -31.23 -18.76 1.39
N ARG A 112 -31.28 -18.71 0.05
CA ARG A 112 -32.36 -19.33 -0.74
C ARG A 112 -32.18 -20.84 -0.89
N GLU A 113 -30.94 -21.33 -0.90
CA GLU A 113 -30.61 -22.77 -0.97
C GLU A 113 -30.88 -23.52 0.36
N HIS A 114 -31.25 -22.82 1.44
CA HIS A 114 -31.63 -23.41 2.73
C HIS A 114 -33.16 -23.45 2.97
N LEU A 115 -33.99 -23.06 1.99
CA LEU A 115 -35.42 -23.33 2.06
C LEU A 115 -35.71 -24.78 1.64
N PRO A 116 -36.47 -25.56 2.42
CA PRO A 116 -36.88 -26.90 2.00
C PRO A 116 -37.68 -26.80 0.69
N PRO A 117 -37.64 -27.84 -0.17
CA PRO A 117 -38.42 -27.83 -1.40
C PRO A 117 -39.89 -27.58 -1.06
N VAL A 118 -40.48 -26.60 -1.72
CA VAL A 118 -41.91 -26.33 -1.63
C VAL A 118 -42.63 -27.58 -2.15
N VAL A 119 -43.24 -28.32 -1.21
CA VAL A 119 -44.09 -29.49 -1.47
C VAL A 119 -45.41 -29.05 -2.08
#